data_AF-A0A2D0AJ04-F1
#
_entry.id   AF-A0A2D0AJ04-F1
#
_cell.length_a   1.000
_cell.length_b   1.000
_cell.length_c   1.000
_cell.angle_alpha   90.00
_cell.angle_beta   90.00
_cell.angle_gamma   90.00
#
_symmetry.space_group_name_H-M   'P 1'
#
loop_
_entity.id
_entity.type
_entity.pdbx_description
1 polymer ?
#
loop_
_entity_poly.entity_id
_entity_poly.type
_entity_poly.pdbx_seq_one_letter_code
_entity_poly.pdbx_strand_id
1 'polypeptide(L)'
;MKKIGIIPLRKGSKGIQGKNKKKMLGRPLFCWILTEAIFSELDQIFVFTDDEEILKFIEKEYTWTNKVHPLLRSAENANDTASTESAMKEFVEKINYDFDVLCLLQATSPFTTSNDINKVLNKLDENYDAALSVVKTHRFIWSNEGKAQNYDIFKRPRRQDFDGLLIENGAIYATTKKEFVQSNNRISGKIAVVEMPEESLTEIDSLTDWEIKEKLLAKRQKQLKEQKRIDYLVLDVDGVFTDGCVYYGKEGELMKKFDMRDGMGLEILRQNGVEVVVITSENSKLVEERMKKLQIKNLFLGVKDKFSLLKSFVLNKNTSFGNIAYVGDDVNDLTCICSVGWSFTPQNATVTLKNNADIILNQNSSEGAIRETCEWIMKYNKRYDI
;
A
#
# COMPACT_ATOMS: atom_id res chain seq x y z
N MET A 1 17.48 14.77 -14.17
CA MET A 1 17.91 13.35 -14.15
C MET A 1 16.66 12.50 -14.25
N LYS A 2 16.61 11.56 -15.20
CA LYS A 2 15.57 10.54 -15.32
C LYS A 2 15.79 9.47 -14.25
N LYS A 3 14.83 9.28 -13.36
CA LYS A 3 14.89 8.40 -12.19
C LYS A 3 13.94 7.22 -12.40
N ILE A 4 14.45 5.99 -12.46
CA ILE A 4 13.62 4.79 -12.59
C ILE A 4 13.66 3.93 -11.32
N GLY A 5 12.54 3.30 -10.99
CA GLY A 5 12.42 2.35 -9.89
C GLY A 5 12.39 0.91 -10.39
N ILE A 6 13.04 0.00 -9.68
CA ILE A 6 12.92 -1.45 -9.87
C ILE A 6 12.41 -2.09 -8.58
N ILE A 7 11.35 -2.89 -8.70
CA ILE A 7 10.81 -3.73 -7.62
C ILE A 7 11.00 -5.19 -8.04
N PRO A 8 12.11 -5.85 -7.66
CA PRO A 8 12.35 -7.24 -7.98
C PRO A 8 11.53 -8.16 -7.07
N LEU A 9 10.71 -9.03 -7.67
CA LEU A 9 9.86 -9.98 -6.95
C LEU A 9 10.13 -11.38 -7.47
N ARG A 10 10.60 -12.29 -6.61
CA ARG A 10 10.68 -13.72 -6.94
C ARG A 10 9.41 -14.46 -6.54
N LYS A 11 9.00 -15.44 -7.34
CA LYS A 11 7.89 -16.35 -7.04
C LYS A 11 8.22 -17.26 -5.85
N GLY A 12 9.42 -17.86 -5.87
CA GLY A 12 9.92 -18.74 -4.82
C GLY A 12 10.39 -17.98 -3.58
N SER A 13 9.60 -17.97 -2.51
CA SER A 13 9.97 -17.37 -1.23
C SER A 13 10.21 -18.46 -0.19
N LYS A 14 11.43 -18.55 0.38
CA LYS A 14 11.81 -19.61 1.35
C LYS A 14 11.05 -19.53 2.68
N GLY A 15 10.99 -18.35 3.31
CA GLY A 15 10.41 -18.19 4.66
C GLY A 15 8.88 -18.24 4.66
N ILE A 16 8.24 -17.51 3.75
CA ILE A 16 6.78 -17.47 3.61
C ILE A 16 6.45 -17.77 2.15
N GLN A 17 5.81 -18.90 1.88
CA GLN A 17 5.42 -19.27 0.52
C GLN A 17 4.52 -18.18 -0.09
N GLY A 18 4.87 -17.72 -1.30
CA GLY A 18 4.11 -16.67 -1.97
C GLY A 18 4.09 -15.32 -1.24
N LYS A 19 5.13 -15.01 -0.43
CA LYS A 19 5.24 -13.79 0.41
C LYS A 19 4.76 -12.52 -0.28
N ASN A 20 5.20 -12.30 -1.52
CA ASN A 20 4.89 -11.09 -2.29
C ASN A 20 3.38 -10.96 -2.60
N LYS A 21 2.67 -12.07 -2.81
CA LYS A 21 1.23 -12.10 -3.11
C LYS A 21 0.36 -12.20 -1.86
N LYS A 22 0.92 -12.66 -0.73
CA LYS A 22 0.20 -12.74 0.55
C LYS A 22 -0.27 -11.34 0.95
N LYS A 23 -1.52 -11.27 1.43
CA LYS A 23 -2.18 -10.00 1.76
C LYS A 23 -1.82 -9.53 3.17
N MET A 24 -1.32 -8.30 3.28
CA MET A 24 -1.11 -7.56 4.53
C MET A 24 -2.08 -6.38 4.56
N LEU A 25 -2.97 -6.36 5.55
CA LEU A 25 -4.12 -5.45 5.66
C LEU A 25 -4.99 -5.47 4.40
N GLY A 26 -5.24 -6.66 3.86
CA GLY A 26 -6.09 -6.86 2.68
C GLY A 26 -5.41 -6.70 1.33
N ARG A 27 -4.15 -6.24 1.30
CA ARG A 27 -3.43 -5.89 0.07
C ARG A 27 -2.22 -6.78 -0.14
N PRO A 28 -1.94 -7.26 -1.37
CA PRO A 28 -0.70 -7.99 -1.66
C PRO A 28 0.52 -7.19 -1.19
N LEU A 29 1.50 -7.86 -0.57
CA LEU A 29 2.66 -7.20 0.05
C LEU A 29 3.36 -6.22 -0.91
N PHE A 30 3.60 -6.61 -2.16
CA PHE A 30 4.30 -5.76 -3.12
C PHE A 30 3.54 -4.47 -3.48
N CYS A 31 2.20 -4.46 -3.32
CA CYS A 31 1.40 -3.28 -3.62
C CYS A 31 1.73 -2.12 -2.69
N TRP A 32 2.19 -2.39 -1.46
CA TRP A 32 2.60 -1.34 -0.50
C TRP A 32 3.71 -0.46 -1.08
N ILE A 33 4.81 -1.08 -1.51
CA ILE A 33 5.93 -0.32 -2.09
C ILE A 33 5.60 0.22 -3.48
N LEU A 34 4.84 -0.52 -4.30
CA LEU A 34 4.45 -0.08 -5.64
C LEU A 34 3.62 1.20 -5.59
N THR A 35 2.66 1.29 -4.65
CA THR A 35 1.87 2.51 -4.43
C THR A 35 2.78 3.70 -4.17
N GLU A 36 3.68 3.55 -3.21
CA GLU A 36 4.55 4.65 -2.79
C GLU A 36 5.54 5.05 -3.88
N ALA A 37 6.01 4.09 -4.68
CA ALA A 37 6.83 4.35 -5.85
C ALA A 37 6.08 5.17 -6.92
N ILE A 38 4.81 4.85 -7.21
CA ILE A 38 3.98 5.61 -8.18
C ILE A 38 3.84 7.08 -7.78
N PHE A 39 3.61 7.33 -6.48
CA PHE A 39 3.43 8.68 -5.92
C PHE A 39 4.75 9.35 -5.49
N SER A 40 5.89 8.78 -5.86
CA SER A 40 7.21 9.39 -5.67
C SER A 40 7.63 10.19 -6.92
N GLU A 41 8.82 10.80 -6.85
CA GLU A 41 9.49 11.50 -7.96
C GLU A 41 10.09 10.54 -9.01
N LEU A 42 9.86 9.23 -8.91
CA LEU A 42 10.25 8.29 -9.96
C LEU A 42 9.45 8.56 -11.25
N ASP A 43 10.16 8.57 -12.38
CA ASP A 43 9.57 8.75 -13.70
C ASP A 43 8.86 7.48 -14.16
N GLN A 44 9.52 6.33 -14.03
CA GLN A 44 9.01 5.01 -14.41
C GLN A 44 9.35 3.98 -13.33
N ILE A 45 8.45 3.01 -13.11
CA ILE A 45 8.57 1.95 -12.11
C ILE A 45 8.41 0.61 -12.81
N PHE A 46 9.40 -0.26 -12.64
CA PHE A 46 9.41 -1.60 -13.21
C PHE A 46 9.23 -2.64 -12.13
N VAL A 47 8.21 -3.48 -12.25
CA VAL A 47 8.05 -4.65 -11.39
C VAL A 47 8.66 -5.84 -12.11
N PHE A 48 9.80 -6.32 -11.61
CA PHE A 48 10.62 -7.31 -12.28
C PHE A 48 10.46 -8.68 -11.63
N THR A 49 9.75 -9.60 -12.29
CA THR A 49 9.30 -10.84 -11.65
C THR A 49 9.19 -12.01 -12.61
N ASP A 50 9.36 -13.23 -12.07
CA ASP A 50 9.09 -14.51 -12.73
C ASP A 50 7.65 -15.03 -12.48
N ASP A 51 6.83 -14.29 -11.72
CA ASP A 51 5.44 -14.66 -11.43
C ASP A 51 4.46 -14.00 -12.41
N GLU A 52 3.99 -14.75 -13.40
CA GLU A 52 3.00 -14.27 -14.38
C GLU A 52 1.70 -13.75 -13.75
N GLU A 53 1.31 -14.25 -12.57
CA GLU A 53 0.12 -13.75 -11.89
C GLU A 53 0.31 -12.31 -11.42
N ILE A 54 1.52 -11.93 -11.01
CA ILE A 54 1.85 -10.56 -10.62
C ILE A 54 1.84 -9.66 -11.87
N LEU A 55 2.37 -10.13 -13.00
CA LEU A 55 2.35 -9.37 -14.26
C LEU A 55 0.89 -9.06 -14.67
N LYS A 56 0.05 -10.09 -14.77
CA LYS A 56 -1.39 -9.97 -15.11
C LYS A 56 -2.15 -9.10 -14.11
N PHE A 57 -1.83 -9.21 -12.82
CA PHE A 57 -2.41 -8.36 -11.79
C PHE A 57 -2.06 -6.88 -12.05
N ILE A 58 -0.80 -6.57 -12.36
CA ILE A 58 -0.38 -5.19 -12.59
C ILE A 58 -1.05 -4.60 -13.84
N GLU A 59 -1.03 -5.36 -14.95
CA GLU A 59 -1.66 -4.97 -16.21
C GLU A 59 -3.15 -4.65 -16.06
N LYS A 60 -3.84 -5.35 -15.15
CA LYS A 60 -5.26 -5.15 -14.88
C LYS A 60 -5.52 -4.00 -13.89
N GLU A 61 -4.79 -3.97 -12.78
CA GLU A 61 -5.13 -3.14 -11.62
C GLU A 61 -4.52 -1.72 -11.65
N TYR A 62 -3.49 -1.49 -12.47
CA TYR A 62 -2.76 -0.21 -12.53
C TYR A 62 -2.92 0.53 -13.87
N THR A 63 -3.98 0.24 -14.63
CA THR A 63 -4.29 0.89 -15.92
C THR A 63 -4.53 2.40 -15.83
N TRP A 64 -4.79 2.92 -14.63
CA TRP A 64 -4.98 4.35 -14.35
C TRP A 64 -3.66 5.14 -14.30
N THR A 65 -2.49 4.50 -14.40
CA THR A 65 -1.19 5.15 -14.46
C THR A 65 -0.34 4.57 -15.60
N ASN A 66 0.46 5.43 -16.24
CA ASN A 66 1.42 5.04 -17.26
C ASN A 66 2.85 4.82 -16.69
N LYS A 67 3.04 5.00 -15.38
CA LYS A 67 4.36 4.88 -14.75
C LYS A 67 4.79 3.43 -14.49
N VAL A 68 3.87 2.47 -14.48
CA VAL A 68 4.13 1.10 -14.00
C VAL A 68 4.29 0.14 -15.17
N HIS A 69 5.40 -0.61 -15.18
CA HIS A 69 5.76 -1.57 -16.21
C HIS A 69 6.04 -2.94 -15.60
N PRO A 70 5.17 -3.94 -15.79
CA PRO A 70 5.48 -5.31 -15.41
C PRO A 70 6.48 -5.90 -16.41
N LEU A 71 7.56 -6.52 -15.92
CA LEU A 71 8.62 -7.10 -16.76
C LEU A 71 9.01 -8.50 -16.28
N LEU A 72 9.13 -9.43 -17.23
CA LEU A 72 9.47 -10.83 -16.96
C LEU A 72 10.97 -11.01 -16.67
N ARG A 73 11.27 -11.57 -15.49
CA ARG A 73 12.60 -11.98 -15.04
C ARG A 73 12.93 -13.38 -15.55
N SER A 74 14.20 -13.61 -15.89
CA SER A 74 14.70 -14.93 -16.30
C SER A 74 14.64 -15.95 -15.16
N ALA A 75 14.50 -17.22 -15.50
CA ALA A 75 14.56 -18.32 -14.53
C ALA A 75 15.94 -18.40 -13.83
N GLU A 76 17.02 -18.04 -14.55
CA GLU A 76 18.39 -18.06 -14.03
C GLU A 76 18.60 -17.09 -12.87
N ASN A 77 17.94 -15.93 -12.90
CA ASN A 77 17.97 -15.00 -11.78
C ASN A 77 16.80 -15.18 -10.82
N ALA A 78 15.82 -16.06 -11.07
CA ALA A 78 14.67 -16.26 -10.18
C ALA A 78 14.88 -17.32 -9.09
N ASN A 79 16.07 -17.92 -9.01
CA ASN A 79 16.39 -18.95 -8.01
C ASN A 79 16.92 -18.37 -6.69
N ASP A 80 17.13 -19.26 -5.72
CA ASP A 80 17.54 -18.91 -4.36
C ASP A 80 18.99 -18.46 -4.20
N THR A 81 19.82 -18.67 -5.23
CA THR A 81 21.24 -18.31 -5.24
C THR A 81 21.52 -17.04 -6.02
N ALA A 82 20.55 -16.55 -6.79
CA ALA A 82 20.67 -15.32 -7.54
C ALA A 82 20.74 -14.12 -6.60
N SER A 83 21.76 -13.29 -6.79
CA SER A 83 21.92 -12.07 -6.01
C SER A 83 20.94 -10.99 -6.48
N THR A 84 20.78 -9.96 -5.66
CA THR A 84 19.98 -8.79 -6.08
C THR A 84 20.69 -8.07 -7.22
N GLU A 85 22.03 -8.05 -7.21
CA GLU A 85 22.89 -7.45 -8.22
C GLU A 85 22.72 -8.13 -9.58
N SER A 86 22.66 -9.47 -9.63
CA SER A 86 22.48 -10.19 -10.89
C SER A 86 21.11 -9.90 -11.52
N ALA A 87 20.07 -9.76 -10.69
CA ALA A 87 18.74 -9.35 -11.11
C ALA A 87 18.71 -7.93 -11.67
N MET A 88 19.36 -6.99 -10.99
CA MET A 88 19.46 -5.59 -11.43
C MET A 88 20.24 -5.48 -12.74
N LYS A 89 21.30 -6.27 -12.91
CA LYS A 89 22.07 -6.31 -14.14
C LYS A 89 21.23 -6.81 -15.31
N GLU A 90 20.56 -7.95 -15.15
CA GLU A 90 19.64 -8.48 -16.17
C GLU A 90 18.56 -7.44 -16.53
N PHE A 91 18.00 -6.77 -15.51
CA PHE A 91 17.02 -5.72 -15.72
C PHE A 91 17.56 -4.58 -16.59
N VAL A 92 18.72 -4.02 -16.25
CA VAL A 92 19.34 -2.92 -17.01
C VAL A 92 19.67 -3.33 -18.45
N GLU A 93 20.08 -4.57 -18.68
CA GLU A 93 20.35 -5.11 -20.01
C GLU A 93 19.06 -5.32 -20.84
N LYS A 94 17.93 -5.61 -20.17
CA LYS A 94 16.64 -5.86 -20.82
C LYS A 94 15.86 -4.59 -21.16
N ILE A 95 15.97 -3.53 -20.35
CA ILE A 95 15.14 -2.34 -20.55
C ILE A 95 15.63 -1.54 -21.75
N ASN A 96 14.74 -1.29 -22.70
CA ASN A 96 14.96 -0.29 -23.75
C ASN A 96 14.49 1.11 -23.26
N TYR A 97 15.04 1.55 -22.13
CA TYR A 97 14.72 2.84 -21.52
C TYR A 97 15.99 3.51 -21.01
N ASP A 98 16.21 4.74 -21.41
CA ASP A 98 17.35 5.52 -20.95
C ASP A 98 17.04 6.22 -19.62
N PHE A 99 17.94 6.08 -18.65
CA PHE A 99 17.79 6.58 -17.29
C PHE A 99 19.13 7.10 -16.76
N ASP A 100 19.07 8.00 -15.78
CA ASP A 100 20.25 8.52 -15.09
C ASP A 100 20.44 7.87 -13.71
N VAL A 101 19.33 7.51 -13.05
CA VAL A 101 19.30 6.94 -11.70
C VAL A 101 18.48 5.66 -11.67
N LEU A 102 19.03 4.60 -11.07
CA LEU A 102 18.35 3.35 -10.77
C LEU A 102 18.06 3.26 -9.28
N CYS A 103 16.78 3.10 -8.91
CA CYS A 103 16.31 2.99 -7.54
C CYS A 103 15.71 1.60 -7.27
N LEU A 104 16.43 0.77 -6.53
CA LEU A 104 15.96 -0.52 -6.03
C LEU A 104 15.02 -0.31 -4.84
N LEU A 105 13.84 -0.93 -4.90
CA LEU A 105 12.79 -0.89 -3.89
C LEU A 105 12.39 -2.30 -3.49
N GLN A 106 12.49 -2.65 -2.20
CA GLN A 106 12.19 -4.01 -1.73
C GLN A 106 10.78 -4.11 -1.13
N ALA A 107 9.96 -5.04 -1.66
CA ALA A 107 8.60 -5.27 -1.18
C ALA A 107 8.51 -5.75 0.29
N THR A 108 9.60 -6.28 0.84
CA THR A 108 9.69 -6.71 2.25
C THR A 108 9.71 -5.54 3.23
N SER A 109 9.74 -4.29 2.73
CA SER A 109 9.76 -3.06 3.52
C SER A 109 8.46 -2.25 3.30
N PRO A 110 7.29 -2.73 3.75
CA PRO A 110 5.99 -2.08 3.51
C PRO A 110 5.81 -0.73 4.25
N PHE A 111 6.76 -0.36 5.11
CA PHE A 111 6.80 0.93 5.78
C PHE A 111 7.40 2.04 4.93
N THR A 112 8.06 1.73 3.81
CA THR A 112 8.56 2.76 2.90
C THR A 112 7.45 3.68 2.43
N THR A 113 7.67 4.99 2.43
CA THR A 113 6.73 6.00 1.89
C THR A 113 7.32 6.69 0.66
N SER A 114 6.48 7.37 -0.13
CA SER A 114 6.94 8.16 -1.28
C SER A 114 7.93 9.26 -0.86
N ASN A 115 7.75 9.84 0.34
CA ASN A 115 8.67 10.82 0.91
C ASN A 115 10.05 10.21 1.23
N ASP A 116 10.10 8.97 1.71
CA ASP A 116 11.38 8.28 1.96
C ASP A 116 12.12 8.02 0.65
N ILE A 117 11.39 7.58 -0.39
CA ILE A 117 11.92 7.41 -1.75
C ILE A 117 12.48 8.74 -2.26
N ASN A 118 11.72 9.82 -2.15
CA ASN A 118 12.16 11.15 -2.61
C ASN A 118 13.39 11.64 -1.86
N LYS A 119 13.46 11.45 -0.53
CA LYS A 119 14.65 11.81 0.26
C LYS A 119 15.89 11.09 -0.22
N VAL A 120 15.80 9.79 -0.54
CA VAL A 120 16.92 9.01 -1.08
C VAL A 120 17.31 9.51 -2.48
N LEU A 121 16.33 9.72 -3.36
CA LEU A 121 16.57 10.22 -4.71
C LEU A 121 17.21 11.62 -4.70
N ASN A 122 16.81 12.49 -3.77
CA ASN A 122 17.30 13.86 -3.66
C ASN A 122 18.70 13.96 -3.03
N LYS A 123 19.27 12.84 -2.56
CA LYS A 123 20.69 12.79 -2.19
C LYS A 123 21.61 12.65 -3.39
N LEU A 124 21.12 12.17 -4.54
CA LEU A 124 21.94 12.01 -5.72
C LEU A 124 22.12 13.37 -6.41
N ASP A 125 23.35 13.86 -6.38
CA ASP A 125 23.77 15.15 -6.91
C ASP A 125 25.28 15.09 -7.26
N GLU A 126 25.94 16.23 -7.37
CA GLU A 126 27.38 16.29 -7.63
C GLU A 126 28.26 15.75 -6.48
N ASN A 127 27.69 15.59 -5.27
CA ASN A 127 28.38 15.15 -4.08
C ASN A 127 28.26 13.64 -3.84
N TYR A 128 27.15 13.03 -4.23
CA TYR A 128 26.87 11.61 -3.98
C TYR A 128 26.39 10.88 -5.23
N ASP A 129 27.02 9.73 -5.47
CA ASP A 129 26.71 8.86 -6.60
C ASP A 129 25.71 7.75 -6.24
N ALA A 130 25.58 7.44 -4.94
CA ALA A 130 24.63 6.49 -4.42
C ALA A 130 24.05 6.92 -3.07
N ALA A 131 22.86 6.42 -2.75
CA ALA A 131 22.20 6.66 -1.48
C ALA A 131 21.42 5.42 -1.02
N LEU A 132 21.40 5.15 0.29
CA LEU A 132 20.61 4.06 0.86
C LEU A 132 19.82 4.50 2.09
N SER A 133 18.75 3.77 2.37
CA SER A 133 17.99 3.91 3.61
C SER A 133 18.64 3.15 4.76
N VAL A 134 18.69 3.78 5.93
CA VAL A 134 19.23 3.22 7.17
C VAL A 134 18.30 3.53 8.35
N VAL A 135 18.49 2.83 9.46
CA VAL A 135 17.82 3.10 10.73
C VAL A 135 18.87 3.35 11.80
N LYS A 136 18.64 4.36 12.63
CA LYS A 136 19.50 4.66 13.78
C LYS A 136 19.17 3.73 14.95
N THR A 137 20.12 2.89 15.33
CA THR A 137 19.97 1.89 16.41
C THR A 137 20.88 2.19 17.58
N HIS A 138 20.37 1.99 18.79
CA HIS A 138 21.11 2.14 20.04
C HIS A 138 21.44 0.77 20.66
N ARG A 139 21.38 -0.30 19.85
CA ARG A 139 21.68 -1.66 20.30
C ARG A 139 23.19 -1.83 20.52
N PHE A 140 23.53 -2.56 21.57
CA PHE A 140 24.91 -2.95 21.86
C PHE A 140 25.24 -4.22 21.08
N ILE A 141 26.29 -4.16 20.24
CA ILE A 141 26.67 -5.24 19.34
C ILE A 141 27.88 -5.96 19.92
N TRP A 142 27.83 -7.29 19.88
CA TRP A 142 28.89 -8.17 20.35
C TRP A 142 29.32 -9.11 19.23
N SER A 143 30.62 -9.35 19.11
CA SER A 143 31.15 -10.36 18.19
C SER A 143 31.00 -11.78 18.77
N ASN A 144 31.17 -12.80 17.92
CA ASN A 144 31.12 -14.20 18.35
C ASN A 144 32.24 -14.57 19.35
N GLU A 145 33.32 -13.78 19.39
CA GLU A 145 34.41 -13.92 20.34
C GLU A 145 34.12 -13.23 21.69
N GLY A 146 32.90 -12.73 21.90
CA GLY A 146 32.49 -12.08 23.15
C GLY A 146 33.12 -10.71 23.36
N LYS A 147 33.32 -9.93 22.28
CA LYS A 147 33.83 -8.55 22.34
C LYS A 147 32.74 -7.55 21.95
N ALA A 148 32.53 -6.54 22.80
CA ALA A 148 31.69 -5.40 22.45
C ALA A 148 32.31 -4.63 21.27
N GLN A 149 31.49 -4.34 20.25
CA GLN A 149 31.97 -3.71 19.01
C GLN A 149 31.76 -2.19 19.00
N ASN A 150 30.75 -1.69 19.70
CA ASN A 150 30.29 -0.30 19.57
C ASN A 150 30.15 0.45 20.90
N TYR A 151 30.65 -0.11 22.00
CA TYR A 151 30.67 0.54 23.31
C TYR A 151 31.73 -0.05 24.24
N ASP A 152 32.06 0.68 25.31
CA ASP A 152 32.93 0.20 26.39
C ASP A 152 32.10 -0.53 27.46
N ILE A 153 32.44 -1.81 27.72
CA ILE A 153 31.75 -2.65 28.72
C ILE A 153 31.92 -2.14 30.15
N PHE A 154 33.02 -1.43 30.46
CA PHE A 154 33.27 -0.87 31.78
C PHE A 154 32.65 0.52 31.95
N LYS A 155 32.20 1.15 30.86
CA LYS A 155 31.53 2.45 30.84
C LYS A 155 30.32 2.41 29.91
N ARG A 156 29.38 1.50 30.19
CA ARG A 156 28.19 1.32 29.37
C ARG A 156 27.38 2.63 29.30
N PRO A 157 27.25 3.26 28.12
CA PRO A 157 26.55 4.52 28.00
C PRO A 157 25.04 4.31 28.16
N ARG A 158 24.34 5.33 28.66
CA ARG A 158 22.87 5.37 28.61
C ARG A 158 22.43 5.70 27.19
N ARG A 159 21.18 5.39 26.84
CA ARG A 159 20.64 5.63 25.48
C ARG A 159 20.82 7.09 25.02
N GLN A 160 20.64 8.05 25.93
CA GLN A 160 20.80 9.48 25.65
C GLN A 160 22.25 9.94 25.46
N ASP A 161 23.23 9.15 25.93
CA ASP A 161 24.66 9.47 25.86
C ASP A 161 25.37 8.65 24.76
N PHE A 162 24.61 7.95 23.92
CA PHE A 162 25.12 7.08 22.87
C PHE A 162 24.50 7.47 21.53
N ASP A 163 25.32 7.96 20.61
CA ASP A 163 24.86 8.34 19.27
C ASP A 163 24.34 7.16 18.44
N GLY A 164 24.59 5.92 18.87
CA GLY A 164 24.12 4.74 18.16
C GLY A 164 24.93 4.41 16.91
N LEU A 165 24.41 3.48 16.11
CA LEU A 165 24.92 3.13 14.79
C LEU A 165 23.80 3.22 13.77
N LEU A 166 24.18 3.39 12.50
CA LEU A 166 23.27 3.27 11.38
C LEU A 166 23.33 1.83 10.86
N ILE A 167 22.17 1.20 10.70
CA ILE A 167 22.02 -0.13 10.13
C ILE A 167 21.18 -0.05 8.85
N GLU A 168 21.59 -0.75 7.79
CA GLU A 168 20.75 -0.87 6.59
C GLU A 168 19.42 -1.55 6.93
N ASN A 169 18.32 -1.04 6.40
CA ASN A 169 17.00 -1.64 6.57
C ASN A 169 16.48 -2.36 5.31
N GLY A 170 17.30 -2.42 4.24
CA GLY A 170 16.91 -3.10 3.01
C GLY A 170 15.68 -2.51 2.32
N ALA A 171 15.39 -1.21 2.50
CA ALA A 171 14.16 -0.62 1.95
C ALA A 171 14.39 0.02 0.57
N ILE A 172 15.39 0.89 0.46
CA ILE A 172 15.64 1.75 -0.70
C ILE A 172 17.14 1.84 -0.95
N TYR A 173 17.54 1.61 -2.20
CA TYR A 173 18.91 1.88 -2.68
C TYR A 173 18.81 2.62 -4.00
N ALA A 174 19.43 3.79 -4.11
CA ALA A 174 19.51 4.54 -5.36
C ALA A 174 20.96 4.72 -5.77
N THR A 175 21.25 4.54 -7.05
CA THR A 175 22.60 4.68 -7.61
C THR A 175 22.52 5.30 -9.00
N THR A 176 23.54 6.08 -9.38
CA THR A 176 23.65 6.58 -10.75
C THR A 176 23.93 5.44 -11.73
N LYS A 177 23.43 5.56 -12.96
CA LYS A 177 23.67 4.57 -14.02
C LYS A 177 25.16 4.33 -14.25
N LYS A 178 25.96 5.39 -14.22
CA LYS A 178 27.42 5.33 -14.39
C LYS A 178 28.05 4.41 -13.36
N GLU A 179 27.79 4.65 -12.08
CA GLU A 179 28.38 3.87 -10.99
C GLU A 179 27.87 2.43 -10.97
N PHE A 180 26.58 2.20 -11.23
CA PHE A 180 26.04 0.85 -11.33
C PHE A 180 26.69 0.03 -12.45
N VAL A 181 26.83 0.59 -13.65
CA VAL A 181 27.43 -0.10 -14.80
C VAL A 181 28.91 -0.40 -14.55
N GLN A 182 29.63 0.50 -13.90
CA GLN A 182 31.06 0.31 -13.60
C GLN A 182 31.29 -0.74 -12.51
N SER A 183 30.48 -0.73 -11.44
CA SER A 183 30.70 -1.59 -10.27
C SER A 183 29.95 -2.92 -10.32
N ASN A 184 28.88 -3.01 -11.12
CA ASN A 184 27.86 -4.06 -11.05
C ASN A 184 27.28 -4.24 -9.63
N ASN A 185 27.23 -3.18 -8.83
CA ASN A 185 26.76 -3.22 -7.46
C ASN A 185 25.63 -2.19 -7.26
N ARG A 186 24.62 -2.55 -6.45
CA ARG A 186 23.51 -1.66 -6.09
C ARG A 186 23.96 -0.38 -5.40
N ILE A 187 25.18 -0.38 -4.85
CA ILE A 187 25.77 0.77 -4.16
C ILE A 187 27.28 0.86 -4.44
N SER A 188 27.74 2.01 -4.92
CA SER A 188 29.16 2.31 -5.16
C SER A 188 29.39 3.82 -5.27
N GLY A 189 30.65 4.25 -5.35
CA GLY A 189 31.01 5.67 -5.41
C GLY A 189 30.91 6.37 -4.05
N LYS A 190 30.56 7.65 -4.04
CA LYS A 190 30.28 8.42 -2.81
C LYS A 190 28.86 8.14 -2.33
N ILE A 191 28.74 7.64 -1.10
CA ILE A 191 27.49 7.10 -0.57
C ILE A 191 26.88 8.05 0.46
N ALA A 192 25.63 8.44 0.24
CA ALA A 192 24.78 9.11 1.23
C ALA A 192 23.91 8.10 2.00
N VAL A 193 23.52 8.47 3.21
CA VAL A 193 22.55 7.73 4.03
C VAL A 193 21.31 8.56 4.28
N VAL A 194 20.15 7.91 4.32
CA VAL A 194 18.87 8.51 4.68
C VAL A 194 18.24 7.72 5.82
N GLU A 195 18.07 8.38 6.96
CA GLU A 195 17.46 7.76 8.13
C GLU A 195 15.94 7.58 7.95
N MET A 196 15.45 6.39 8.26
CA MET A 196 14.04 6.02 8.31
C MET A 196 13.63 5.66 9.76
N PRO A 197 12.32 5.70 10.09
CA PRO A 197 11.82 5.33 11.42
C PRO A 197 12.19 3.91 11.87
N GLU A 198 12.27 3.69 13.18
CA GLU A 198 12.74 2.44 13.80
C GLU A 198 11.93 1.21 13.35
N GLU A 199 10.62 1.35 13.17
CA GLU A 199 9.74 0.27 12.71
C GLU A 199 10.11 -0.28 11.33
N SER A 200 10.78 0.52 10.50
CA SER A 200 11.22 0.11 9.16
C SER A 200 12.36 -0.91 9.18
N LEU A 201 13.06 -1.08 10.32
CA LEU A 201 14.13 -2.08 10.49
C LEU A 201 13.60 -3.52 10.64
N THR A 202 12.32 -3.69 10.95
CA THR A 202 11.74 -5.02 11.14
C THR A 202 11.77 -5.77 9.80
N GLU A 203 12.19 -7.04 9.76
CA GLU A 203 12.16 -7.88 8.55
C GLU A 203 10.88 -8.71 8.47
N ILE A 204 10.65 -9.47 7.39
CA ILE A 204 9.49 -10.36 7.25
C ILE A 204 10.00 -11.76 6.92
N ASP A 205 10.55 -12.47 7.89
CA ASP A 205 11.12 -13.80 7.65
C ASP A 205 10.25 -14.93 8.17
N SER A 206 9.45 -14.65 9.20
CA SER A 206 8.50 -15.57 9.81
C SER A 206 7.07 -15.04 9.79
N LEU A 207 6.10 -15.89 10.11
CA LEU A 207 4.71 -15.48 10.32
C LEU A 207 4.54 -14.58 11.54
N THR A 208 5.38 -14.73 12.56
CA THR A 208 5.37 -13.82 13.73
C THR A 208 5.74 -12.40 13.31
N ASP A 209 6.76 -12.25 12.46
CA ASP A 209 7.14 -10.94 11.92
C ASP A 209 6.01 -10.33 11.08
N TRP A 210 5.30 -11.18 10.33
CA TRP A 210 4.14 -10.78 9.55
C TRP A 210 3.05 -10.15 10.43
N GLU A 211 2.66 -10.83 11.52
CA GLU A 211 1.63 -10.34 12.45
C GLU A 211 2.04 -9.03 13.13
N ILE A 212 3.31 -8.91 13.53
CA ILE A 212 3.85 -7.70 14.16
C ILE A 212 3.82 -6.55 13.16
N LYS A 213 4.35 -6.76 11.94
CA LYS A 213 4.35 -5.72 10.89
C LYS A 213 2.94 -5.29 10.52
N GLU A 214 2.01 -6.22 10.37
CA GLU A 214 0.63 -5.91 10.01
C GLU A 214 -0.03 -5.01 11.06
N LYS A 215 0.15 -5.32 12.36
CA LYS A 215 -0.35 -4.48 13.46
C LYS A 215 0.31 -3.10 13.50
N LEU A 216 1.64 -3.03 13.33
CA LEU A 216 2.37 -1.77 13.29
C LEU A 216 1.93 -0.90 12.10
N LEU A 217 1.74 -1.51 10.94
CA LEU A 217 1.29 -0.83 9.74
C LEU A 217 -0.14 -0.29 9.90
N ALA A 218 -1.06 -1.09 10.46
CA ALA A 218 -2.41 -0.64 10.77
C ALA A 218 -2.40 0.52 11.76
N LYS A 219 -1.59 0.41 12.83
CA LYS A 219 -1.42 1.48 13.82
C LYS A 219 -0.92 2.76 13.17
N ARG A 220 0.08 2.67 12.29
CA ARG A 220 0.60 3.83 11.56
C ARG A 220 -0.48 4.50 10.71
N GLN A 221 -1.22 3.72 9.91
CA GLN A 221 -2.31 4.27 9.09
C GLN A 221 -3.33 5.00 9.97
N LYS A 222 -3.73 4.39 11.10
CA LYS A 222 -4.67 4.99 12.05
C LYS A 222 -4.16 6.28 12.70
N GLN A 223 -2.87 6.34 13.02
CA GLN A 223 -2.25 7.53 13.60
C GLN A 223 -2.15 8.71 12.63
N LEU A 224 -2.13 8.43 11.32
CA LEU A 224 -2.10 9.45 10.27
C LEU A 224 -3.51 9.97 9.91
N LYS A 225 -4.58 9.41 10.48
CA LYS A 225 -5.95 9.85 10.20
C LYS A 225 -6.15 11.29 10.68
N GLU A 226 -6.74 12.09 9.81
CA GLU A 226 -7.19 13.44 10.12
C GLU A 226 -8.69 13.52 9.80
N GLN A 227 -9.50 14.07 10.69
CA GLN A 227 -10.95 14.16 10.48
C GLN A 227 -11.31 15.56 9.98
N LYS A 228 -11.83 15.64 8.75
CA LYS A 228 -12.32 16.89 8.13
C LYS A 228 -13.80 16.78 7.80
N ARG A 229 -14.37 17.81 7.19
CA ARG A 229 -15.68 17.72 6.53
C ARG A 229 -15.65 16.58 5.51
N ILE A 230 -16.69 15.75 5.50
CA ILE A 230 -16.75 14.60 4.59
C ILE A 230 -17.32 15.08 3.26
N ASP A 231 -16.52 15.04 2.20
CA ASP A 231 -16.93 15.41 0.86
C ASP A 231 -17.22 14.17 -0.01
N TYR A 232 -16.69 13.01 0.39
CA TYR A 232 -16.83 11.75 -0.33
C TYR A 232 -17.24 10.61 0.58
N LEU A 233 -18.22 9.82 0.16
CA LEU A 233 -18.55 8.52 0.75
C LEU A 233 -18.14 7.41 -0.22
N VAL A 234 -17.16 6.60 0.18
CA VAL A 234 -16.66 5.43 -0.54
C VAL A 234 -17.31 4.17 0.03
N LEU A 235 -17.80 3.29 -0.85
CA LEU A 235 -18.52 2.08 -0.48
C LEU A 235 -17.95 0.86 -1.22
N ASP A 236 -17.72 -0.24 -0.51
CA ASP A 236 -17.74 -1.56 -1.16
C ASP A 236 -19.17 -1.93 -1.57
N VAL A 237 -19.32 -2.96 -2.40
CA VAL A 237 -20.59 -3.55 -2.80
C VAL A 237 -20.93 -4.77 -1.96
N ASP A 238 -20.10 -5.81 -2.05
CA ASP A 238 -20.37 -7.05 -1.35
C ASP A 238 -20.23 -6.83 0.16
N GLY A 239 -21.23 -7.32 0.92
CA GLY A 239 -21.27 -7.15 2.37
C GLY A 239 -21.51 -5.72 2.86
N VAL A 240 -21.70 -4.74 1.98
CA VAL A 240 -22.08 -3.35 2.30
C VAL A 240 -23.43 -2.97 1.67
N PHE A 241 -23.51 -2.96 0.34
CA PHE A 241 -24.79 -2.82 -0.39
C PHE A 241 -25.61 -4.10 -0.31
N THR A 242 -24.93 -5.25 -0.33
CA THR A 242 -25.53 -6.59 -0.25
C THR A 242 -25.28 -7.19 1.13
N ASP A 243 -26.07 -8.19 1.49
CA ASP A 243 -25.94 -8.94 2.73
C ASP A 243 -24.77 -9.96 2.71
N GLY A 244 -23.87 -9.83 1.72
CA GLY A 244 -22.77 -10.77 1.48
C GLY A 244 -23.21 -12.07 0.80
N CYS A 245 -24.50 -12.22 0.47
CA CYS A 245 -25.02 -13.41 -0.20
C CYS A 245 -25.16 -13.20 -1.72
N VAL A 246 -24.92 -14.28 -2.46
CA VAL A 246 -25.15 -14.36 -3.90
C VAL A 246 -25.98 -15.60 -4.18
N TYR A 247 -27.10 -15.46 -4.89
CA TYR A 247 -27.97 -16.57 -5.24
C TYR A 247 -27.50 -17.19 -6.56
N TYR A 248 -27.13 -18.47 -6.53
CA TYR A 248 -26.64 -19.21 -7.69
C TYR A 248 -27.72 -20.11 -8.31
N GLY A 249 -27.79 -20.09 -9.63
CA GLY A 249 -28.52 -21.05 -10.45
C GLY A 249 -27.57 -21.99 -11.18
N LYS A 250 -28.11 -22.82 -12.07
CA LYS A 250 -27.32 -23.77 -12.87
C LYS A 250 -26.32 -23.09 -13.81
N GLU A 251 -26.58 -21.84 -14.20
CA GLU A 251 -25.80 -21.08 -15.18
C GLU A 251 -24.84 -20.05 -14.52
N GLY A 252 -24.85 -19.95 -13.18
CA GLY A 252 -24.02 -19.01 -12.43
C GLY A 252 -24.84 -18.11 -11.51
N GLU A 253 -24.31 -16.91 -11.24
CA GLU A 253 -24.94 -15.91 -10.39
C GLU A 253 -26.25 -15.38 -10.98
N LEU A 254 -27.32 -15.38 -10.18
CA LEU A 254 -28.65 -14.92 -10.59
C LEU A 254 -29.06 -13.59 -9.96
N MET A 255 -28.79 -13.41 -8.66
CA MET A 255 -29.38 -12.32 -7.89
C MET A 255 -28.51 -11.91 -6.69
N LYS A 256 -28.52 -10.61 -6.38
CA LYS A 256 -28.11 -10.05 -5.09
C LYS A 256 -29.22 -9.18 -4.52
N LYS A 257 -29.34 -9.14 -3.19
CA LYS A 257 -30.34 -8.33 -2.47
C LYS A 257 -29.78 -6.94 -2.17
N PHE A 258 -30.55 -5.89 -2.49
CA PHE A 258 -30.22 -4.50 -2.16
C PHE A 258 -31.37 -3.84 -1.41
N ASP A 259 -31.05 -3.00 -0.42
CA ASP A 259 -32.06 -2.22 0.31
C ASP A 259 -32.44 -0.93 -0.43
N MET A 260 -33.73 -0.57 -0.39
CA MET A 260 -34.26 0.63 -1.03
C MET A 260 -34.06 1.91 -0.19
N ARG A 261 -34.03 1.79 1.13
CA ARG A 261 -33.77 2.90 2.07
C ARG A 261 -32.31 3.35 1.96
N ASP A 262 -31.40 2.40 1.75
CA ASP A 262 -29.99 2.69 1.43
C ASP A 262 -29.89 3.54 0.15
N GLY A 263 -30.63 3.17 -0.90
CA GLY A 263 -30.69 3.95 -2.14
C GLY A 263 -31.18 5.38 -1.94
N MET A 264 -32.27 5.57 -1.16
CA MET A 264 -32.78 6.89 -0.80
C MET A 264 -31.79 7.68 0.07
N GLY A 265 -31.09 7.02 1.00
CA GLY A 265 -30.04 7.63 1.81
C GLY A 265 -28.93 8.24 0.96
N LEU A 266 -28.45 7.51 -0.05
CA LEU A 266 -27.42 7.99 -0.97
C LEU A 266 -27.92 9.16 -1.84
N GLU A 267 -29.18 9.16 -2.25
CA GLU A 267 -29.76 10.27 -3.01
C GLU A 267 -29.78 11.56 -2.17
N ILE A 268 -30.31 11.49 -0.94
CA ILE A 268 -30.33 12.62 -0.01
C ILE A 268 -28.90 13.09 0.30
N LEU A 269 -27.97 12.17 0.52
CA LEU A 269 -26.57 12.50 0.82
C LEU A 269 -25.93 13.30 -0.31
N ARG A 270 -26.17 12.93 -1.58
CA ARG A 270 -25.69 13.69 -2.76
C ARG A 270 -26.32 15.08 -2.85
N GLN A 271 -27.62 15.22 -2.53
CA GLN A 271 -28.28 16.52 -2.49
C GLN A 271 -27.68 17.46 -1.43
N ASN A 272 -26.99 16.91 -0.42
CA ASN A 272 -26.25 17.63 0.61
C ASN A 272 -24.75 17.80 0.28
N GLY A 273 -24.36 17.63 -1.00
CA GLY A 273 -23.02 17.95 -1.48
C GLY A 273 -21.94 16.94 -1.11
N VAL A 274 -22.29 15.69 -0.82
CA VAL A 274 -21.33 14.59 -0.60
C VAL A 274 -21.36 13.65 -1.81
N GLU A 275 -20.23 13.49 -2.50
CA GLU A 275 -20.11 12.65 -3.69
C GLU A 275 -19.98 11.17 -3.29
N VAL A 276 -20.73 10.29 -3.96
CA VAL A 276 -20.69 8.84 -3.70
C VAL A 276 -19.73 8.17 -4.67
N VAL A 277 -18.86 7.32 -4.13
CA VAL A 277 -17.86 6.53 -4.86
C VAL A 277 -18.04 5.07 -4.49
N VAL A 278 -17.99 4.18 -5.48
CA VAL A 278 -18.08 2.73 -5.26
C VAL A 278 -16.81 2.08 -5.77
N ILE A 279 -16.12 1.36 -4.89
CA ILE A 279 -14.91 0.60 -5.21
C ILE A 279 -15.10 -0.84 -4.77
N THR A 280 -15.23 -1.75 -5.73
CA THR A 280 -15.51 -3.15 -5.43
C THR A 280 -14.62 -4.11 -6.21
N SER A 281 -14.40 -5.27 -5.61
CA SER A 281 -13.69 -6.38 -6.23
C SER A 281 -14.57 -7.18 -7.21
N GLU A 282 -15.89 -6.97 -7.12
CA GLU A 282 -16.91 -7.52 -8.01
C GLU A 282 -16.84 -6.87 -9.40
N ASN A 283 -17.09 -7.66 -10.44
CA ASN A 283 -17.13 -7.19 -11.82
C ASN A 283 -18.31 -7.84 -12.55
N SER A 284 -19.52 -7.53 -12.08
CA SER A 284 -20.77 -8.05 -12.65
C SER A 284 -21.63 -6.94 -13.23
N LYS A 285 -22.30 -7.25 -14.35
CA LYS A 285 -23.27 -6.36 -15.00
C LYS A 285 -24.45 -6.02 -14.08
N LEU A 286 -24.81 -6.94 -13.18
CA LEU A 286 -25.86 -6.73 -12.18
C LEU A 286 -25.52 -5.55 -11.26
N VAL A 287 -24.29 -5.51 -10.75
CA VAL A 287 -23.80 -4.40 -9.93
C VAL A 287 -23.73 -3.12 -10.74
N GLU A 288 -23.20 -3.17 -11.97
CA GLU A 288 -23.13 -2.01 -12.86
C GLU A 288 -24.50 -1.34 -13.08
N GLU A 289 -25.52 -2.12 -13.46
CA GLU A 289 -26.89 -1.62 -13.68
C GLU A 289 -27.51 -1.07 -12.39
N ARG A 290 -27.23 -1.68 -11.24
CA ARG A 290 -27.70 -1.17 -9.94
C ARG A 290 -27.09 0.19 -9.62
N MET A 291 -25.78 0.35 -9.79
CA MET A 291 -25.09 1.62 -9.52
C MET A 291 -25.53 2.73 -10.49
N LYS A 292 -25.79 2.36 -11.75
CA LYS A 292 -26.40 3.26 -12.75
C LYS A 292 -27.79 3.73 -12.33
N LYS A 293 -28.66 2.83 -11.85
CA LYS A 293 -29.99 3.18 -11.31
C LYS A 293 -29.90 4.13 -10.11
N LEU A 294 -28.86 3.99 -9.28
CA LEU A 294 -28.58 4.87 -8.15
C LEU A 294 -27.90 6.19 -8.54
N GLN A 295 -27.61 6.40 -9.83
CA GLN A 295 -26.92 7.57 -10.38
C GLN A 295 -25.51 7.79 -9.78
N ILE A 296 -24.81 6.71 -9.46
CA ILE A 296 -23.44 6.76 -8.95
C ILE A 296 -22.48 6.84 -10.15
N LYS A 297 -21.75 7.96 -10.25
CA LYS A 297 -20.85 8.24 -11.38
C LYS A 297 -19.47 7.62 -11.21
N ASN A 298 -18.92 7.64 -9.99
CA ASN A 298 -17.59 7.07 -9.71
C ASN A 298 -17.75 5.61 -9.32
N LEU A 299 -17.87 4.75 -10.31
CA LEU A 299 -17.93 3.30 -10.14
C LEU A 299 -16.61 2.68 -10.61
N PHE A 300 -15.96 1.92 -9.74
CA PHE A 300 -14.75 1.16 -10.03
C PHE A 300 -14.99 -0.32 -9.72
N LEU A 301 -15.12 -1.12 -10.79
CA LEU A 301 -15.37 -2.55 -10.74
C LEU A 301 -14.08 -3.36 -10.83
N GLY A 302 -14.09 -4.56 -10.27
CA GLY A 302 -13.01 -5.54 -10.40
C GLY A 302 -11.71 -5.15 -9.69
N VAL A 303 -11.74 -4.17 -8.79
CA VAL A 303 -10.57 -3.59 -8.11
C VAL A 303 -10.12 -4.50 -6.97
N LYS A 304 -8.91 -5.02 -7.07
CA LYS A 304 -8.27 -5.87 -6.05
C LYS A 304 -7.30 -5.08 -5.15
N ASP A 305 -6.78 -3.95 -5.60
CA ASP A 305 -6.01 -3.01 -4.76
C ASP A 305 -6.75 -1.66 -4.57
N LYS A 306 -7.75 -1.69 -3.69
CA LYS A 306 -8.63 -0.54 -3.45
C LYS A 306 -7.89 0.68 -2.92
N PHE A 307 -6.85 0.49 -2.12
CA PHE A 307 -6.13 1.61 -1.51
C PHE A 307 -5.27 2.38 -2.51
N SER A 308 -4.59 1.70 -3.44
CA SER A 308 -3.85 2.38 -4.52
C SER A 308 -4.78 3.24 -5.37
N LEU A 309 -5.92 2.67 -5.76
CA LEU A 309 -6.93 3.40 -6.51
C LEU A 309 -7.50 4.58 -5.70
N LEU A 310 -7.78 4.39 -4.41
CA LEU A 310 -8.26 5.46 -3.54
C LEU A 310 -7.23 6.59 -3.40
N LYS A 311 -5.94 6.27 -3.29
CA LYS A 311 -4.86 7.28 -3.26
C LYS A 311 -4.77 8.05 -4.57
N SER A 312 -4.96 7.37 -5.71
CA SER A 312 -5.06 8.00 -7.03
C SER A 312 -6.27 8.93 -7.13
N PHE A 313 -7.43 8.47 -6.64
CA PHE A 313 -8.65 9.26 -6.58
C PHE A 313 -8.48 10.54 -5.74
N VAL A 314 -7.87 10.42 -4.55
CA VAL A 314 -7.58 11.55 -3.65
C VAL A 314 -6.73 12.60 -4.36
N LEU A 315 -5.67 12.18 -5.07
CA LEU A 315 -4.80 13.09 -5.82
C LEU A 315 -5.55 13.76 -6.98
N ASN A 316 -6.28 12.98 -7.79
CA ASN A 316 -6.99 13.49 -8.96
C ASN A 316 -8.13 14.46 -8.61
N LYS A 317 -8.77 14.27 -7.45
CA LYS A 317 -9.82 15.17 -6.93
C LYS A 317 -9.27 16.34 -6.13
N ASN A 318 -7.94 16.44 -5.96
CA ASN A 318 -7.28 17.45 -5.13
C ASN A 318 -7.90 17.55 -3.72
N THR A 319 -8.11 16.38 -3.10
CA THR A 319 -8.69 16.26 -1.77
C THR A 319 -7.69 15.58 -0.82
N SER A 320 -8.14 15.19 0.37
CA SER A 320 -7.35 14.43 1.34
C SER A 320 -8.13 13.22 1.84
N PHE A 321 -7.42 12.22 2.37
CA PHE A 321 -8.06 11.08 3.02
C PHE A 321 -9.01 11.53 4.15
N GLY A 322 -8.74 12.64 4.82
CA GLY A 322 -9.57 13.17 5.89
C GLY A 322 -10.96 13.67 5.47
N ASN A 323 -11.14 13.94 4.18
CA ASN A 323 -12.43 14.32 3.59
C ASN A 323 -13.26 13.11 3.13
N ILE A 324 -12.77 11.90 3.37
CA ILE A 324 -13.39 10.66 2.91
C ILE A 324 -13.98 9.89 4.09
N ALA A 325 -15.22 9.45 3.92
CA ALA A 325 -15.81 8.36 4.68
C ALA A 325 -15.74 7.06 3.88
N TYR A 326 -15.44 5.92 4.51
CA TYR A 326 -15.40 4.61 3.85
C TYR A 326 -16.25 3.59 4.60
N VAL A 327 -17.06 2.81 3.87
CA VAL A 327 -17.80 1.66 4.41
C VAL A 327 -17.30 0.37 3.75
N GLY A 328 -16.86 -0.58 4.57
CA GLY A 328 -16.43 -1.92 4.14
C GLY A 328 -16.93 -3.00 5.10
N ASP A 329 -16.73 -4.26 4.75
CA ASP A 329 -17.18 -5.43 5.54
C ASP A 329 -16.08 -6.49 5.82
N ASP A 330 -15.06 -6.59 4.96
CA ASP A 330 -14.03 -7.63 5.04
C ASP A 330 -12.58 -7.13 4.85
N VAL A 331 -11.63 -8.05 4.91
CA VAL A 331 -10.18 -7.82 4.96
C VAL A 331 -9.66 -6.99 3.81
N ASN A 332 -10.25 -7.06 2.61
CA ASN A 332 -9.86 -6.25 1.45
C ASN A 332 -10.06 -4.73 1.65
N ASP A 333 -10.85 -4.32 2.64
CA ASP A 333 -11.07 -2.91 2.97
C ASP A 333 -10.18 -2.39 4.09
N LEU A 334 -9.46 -3.27 4.80
CA LEU A 334 -8.72 -2.92 6.03
C LEU A 334 -7.81 -1.72 5.86
N THR A 335 -7.03 -1.67 4.78
CA THR A 335 -6.13 -0.54 4.55
C THR A 335 -6.91 0.76 4.34
N CYS A 336 -8.01 0.76 3.59
CA CYS A 336 -8.86 1.93 3.40
C CYS A 336 -9.49 2.38 4.73
N ILE A 337 -10.08 1.45 5.47
CA ILE A 337 -10.68 1.67 6.80
C ILE A 337 -9.68 2.30 7.78
N CYS A 338 -8.44 1.83 7.78
CA CYS A 338 -7.40 2.37 8.65
C CYS A 338 -6.88 3.75 8.22
N SER A 339 -7.19 4.23 7.01
CA SER A 339 -6.53 5.40 6.41
C SER A 339 -7.43 6.61 6.16
N VAL A 340 -8.74 6.43 5.92
CA VAL A 340 -9.68 7.53 5.63
C VAL A 340 -10.05 8.35 6.86
N GLY A 341 -10.66 9.52 6.72
CA GLY A 341 -11.05 10.37 7.86
C GLY A 341 -12.03 9.67 8.80
N TRP A 342 -13.07 9.06 8.24
CA TRP A 342 -14.04 8.25 8.98
C TRP A 342 -14.29 6.91 8.31
N SER A 343 -14.33 5.85 9.11
CA SER A 343 -14.55 4.49 8.63
C SER A 343 -15.69 3.83 9.37
N PHE A 344 -16.53 3.14 8.61
CA PHE A 344 -17.73 2.47 9.08
C PHE A 344 -17.70 1.02 8.66
N THR A 345 -18.37 0.19 9.44
CA THR A 345 -18.62 -1.19 9.04
C THR A 345 -20.00 -1.68 9.50
N PRO A 346 -20.74 -2.43 8.67
CA PRO A 346 -22.02 -3.00 9.06
C PRO A 346 -21.94 -3.94 10.27
N GLN A 347 -23.08 -4.13 10.95
CA GLN A 347 -23.15 -4.98 12.14
C GLN A 347 -22.83 -6.46 11.86
N ASN A 348 -23.00 -6.93 10.63
CA ASN A 348 -22.68 -8.30 10.19
C ASN A 348 -21.28 -8.43 9.56
N ALA A 349 -20.46 -7.38 9.55
CA ALA A 349 -19.09 -7.43 9.05
C ALA A 349 -18.17 -8.34 9.87
N THR A 350 -17.02 -8.69 9.28
CA THR A 350 -16.03 -9.54 9.93
C THR A 350 -15.47 -8.90 11.21
N VAL A 351 -15.10 -9.74 12.18
CA VAL A 351 -14.52 -9.30 13.45
C VAL A 351 -13.24 -8.49 13.22
N THR A 352 -12.42 -8.93 12.27
CA THR A 352 -11.17 -8.24 11.91
C THR A 352 -11.44 -6.81 11.46
N LEU A 353 -12.46 -6.58 10.63
CA LEU A 353 -12.80 -5.24 10.17
C LEU A 353 -13.39 -4.38 11.30
N LYS A 354 -14.30 -4.93 12.10
CA LYS A 354 -14.89 -4.26 13.27
C LYS A 354 -13.84 -3.76 14.27
N ASN A 355 -12.79 -4.54 14.51
CA ASN A 355 -11.68 -4.14 15.38
C ASN A 355 -10.84 -2.96 14.83
N ASN A 356 -11.04 -2.60 13.56
CA ASN A 356 -10.28 -1.56 12.87
C ASN A 356 -11.09 -0.35 12.42
N ALA A 357 -12.40 -0.48 12.24
CA ALA A 357 -13.30 0.62 11.91
C ALA A 357 -13.49 1.59 13.09
N ASP A 358 -13.77 2.86 12.79
CA ASP A 358 -14.09 3.85 13.83
C ASP A 358 -15.50 3.66 14.38
N ILE A 359 -16.43 3.26 13.51
CA ILE A 359 -17.85 3.10 13.84
C ILE A 359 -18.33 1.75 13.33
N ILE A 360 -18.83 0.93 14.27
CA ILE A 360 -19.63 -0.25 13.95
C ILE A 360 -21.09 0.22 13.93
N LEU A 361 -21.75 0.03 12.79
CA LEU A 361 -23.13 0.42 12.59
C LEU A 361 -24.07 -0.51 13.36
N ASN A 362 -25.27 -0.03 13.70
CA ASN A 362 -26.28 -0.88 14.35
C ASN A 362 -26.98 -1.79 13.35
N GLN A 363 -27.12 -1.33 12.10
CA GLN A 363 -27.76 -2.08 11.03
C GLN A 363 -26.78 -3.04 10.32
N ASN A 364 -27.32 -4.15 9.84
CA ASN A 364 -26.62 -5.04 8.92
C ASN A 364 -26.61 -4.44 7.51
N SER A 365 -25.69 -4.93 6.67
CA SER A 365 -25.69 -4.62 5.25
C SER A 365 -26.96 -5.13 4.56
N SER A 366 -27.42 -4.41 3.54
CA SER A 366 -28.73 -4.65 2.89
C SER A 366 -29.94 -4.58 3.84
N GLU A 367 -29.79 -3.94 5.00
CA GLU A 367 -30.86 -3.71 5.98
C GLU A 367 -30.92 -2.27 6.50
N GLY A 368 -30.22 -1.32 5.85
CA GLY A 368 -30.22 0.10 6.22
C GLY A 368 -28.88 0.63 6.72
N ALA A 369 -27.80 -0.14 6.65
CA ALA A 369 -26.46 0.29 7.09
C ALA A 369 -25.94 1.52 6.31
N ILE A 370 -26.16 1.57 5.00
CA ILE A 370 -25.75 2.75 4.20
C ILE A 370 -26.63 3.94 4.57
N ARG A 371 -27.92 3.73 4.81
CA ARG A 371 -28.83 4.78 5.28
C ARG A 371 -28.39 5.37 6.62
N GLU A 372 -28.05 4.53 7.59
CA GLU A 372 -27.51 4.95 8.90
C GLU A 372 -26.23 5.77 8.72
N THR A 373 -25.32 5.31 7.84
CA THR A 373 -24.08 6.04 7.51
C THR A 373 -24.38 7.42 6.92
N CYS A 374 -25.31 7.50 5.96
CA CYS A 374 -25.68 8.77 5.33
C CYS A 374 -26.21 9.78 6.35
N GLU A 375 -27.09 9.35 7.27
CA GLU A 375 -27.63 10.19 8.33
C GLU A 375 -26.54 10.67 9.30
N TRP A 376 -25.61 9.78 9.65
CA TRP A 376 -24.46 10.14 10.46
C TRP A 376 -23.59 11.20 9.78
N ILE A 377 -23.26 11.02 8.49
CA ILE A 377 -22.42 11.96 7.73
C ILE A 377 -23.08 13.33 7.64
N MET A 378 -24.37 13.39 7.32
CA MET A 378 -25.10 14.66 7.27
C MET A 378 -25.08 15.37 8.62
N LYS A 379 -25.27 14.65 9.73
CA LYS A 379 -25.19 15.22 11.08
C LYS A 379 -23.78 15.71 11.41
N TYR A 380 -22.75 14.96 11.02
CA TYR A 380 -21.36 15.32 11.23
C TYR A 380 -20.97 16.57 10.42
N ASN A 381 -21.35 16.64 9.15
CA ASN A 381 -21.02 17.74 8.26
C ASN A 381 -21.66 19.07 8.65
N LYS A 382 -22.83 19.06 9.31
CA LYS A 382 -23.46 20.29 9.85
C LYS A 382 -22.56 21.12 10.77
N ARG A 383 -21.52 20.52 11.36
CA ARG A 383 -20.53 21.22 12.19
C ARG A 383 -19.63 22.18 11.40
N TYR A 384 -19.64 22.08 10.07
CA TYR A 384 -18.84 22.86 9.14
C TYR A 384 -19.65 23.91 8.37
N ASP A 385 -20.97 23.99 8.59
CA ASP A 385 -21.87 24.96 7.94
C ASP A 385 -21.85 26.33 8.67
N ILE A 386 -20.69 26.72 9.22
CA ILE A 386 -20.48 27.97 9.99
C ILE A 386 -20.53 29.20 9.10
#